data_AF-A0A2V9JSG9-F1
#
_entry.id   AF-A0A2V9JSG9-F1
#
_cell.length_a   1.000
_cell.length_b   1.000
_cell.length_c   1.000
_cell.angle_alpha   90.00
_cell.angle_beta   90.00
_cell.angle_gamma   90.00
#
_symmetry.space_group_name_H-M   'P 1'
#
loop_
_entity.id
_entity.type
_entity.pdbx_description
1 polymer ?
#
loop_
_entity_poly.entity_id
_entity_poly.type
_entity_poly.pdbx_seq_one_letter_code
_entity_poly.pdbx_strand_id
1 'polypeptide(L)' 'MRVLSPGGILVTSSCSYHLVEAEFLELLQQAALDAHRYVQIVERRSQAHDHPVLSSMPETHYLKCFILRVL' A
#
# COMPACT_ATOMS: atom_id res chain seq x y z
N MET A 1 -6.21 7.47 -8.02
CA MET A 1 -7.31 6.54 -8.36
C MET A 1 -8.22 7.04 -9.49
N ARG A 2 -8.35 8.36 -9.70
CA ARG A 2 -9.26 8.98 -10.70
C ARG A 2 -9.10 8.49 -12.15
N VAL A 3 -7.90 8.07 -12.55
CA VAL A 3 -7.60 7.61 -13.92
C VAL A 3 -7.94 6.14 -14.17
N LEU A 4 -8.32 5.38 -13.14
CA LEU A 4 -8.65 3.96 -13.28
C LEU A 4 -10.13 3.78 -13.60
N SER A 5 -10.42 2.91 -14.56
CA SER A 5 -11.77 2.40 -14.81
C SER A 5 -12.24 1.49 -13.67
N PRO A 6 -13.57 1.30 -13.49
CA PRO A 6 -14.10 0.28 -12.59
C PRO A 6 -13.49 -1.11 -12.87
N GLY A 7 -13.12 -1.84 -11.82
CA GLY A 7 -12.37 -3.09 -11.89
C GLY A 7 -10.85 -2.92 -12.11
N GLY A 8 -10.36 -1.70 -12.34
CA GLY A 8 -8.95 -1.40 -12.56
C GLY A 8 -8.08 -1.70 -11.34
N ILE A 9 -6.82 -2.07 -11.59
CA ILE A 9 -5.85 -2.43 -10.54
C ILE A 9 -4.89 -1.27 -10.31
N LEU A 10 -4.75 -0.87 -9.05
CA LEU A 10 -3.70 0.05 -8.58
C LEU A 10 -2.65 -0.76 -7.82
N VAL A 11 -1.41 -0.69 -8.28
CA VAL A 11 -0.24 -1.14 -7.51
C VAL A 11 0.46 0.11 -7.00
N THR A 12 0.62 0.21 -5.68
CA THR A 12 1.21 1.38 -5.04
C THR A 12 2.10 0.96 -3.88
N SER A 13 3.21 1.67 -3.69
CA SER A 13 4.22 1.32 -2.71
C SER A 13 4.88 2.54 -2.10
N SER A 14 5.38 2.39 -0.86
CA SER A 14 6.25 3.35 -0.20
C SER A 14 7.43 2.64 0.43
N CYS A 15 8.63 3.16 0.19
CA CYS A 15 9.89 2.69 0.78
C CYS A 15 10.39 3.61 1.92
N SER A 16 9.59 4.59 2.34
CA SER A 16 9.95 5.45 3.47
C SER A 16 9.72 4.71 4.78
N TYR A 17 10.76 4.48 5.58
CA TYR A 17 10.62 3.90 6.92
C TYR A 17 9.63 4.68 7.79
N HIS A 18 9.68 6.02 7.75
CA HIS A 18 8.85 6.89 8.60
C HIS A 18 7.35 6.82 8.31
N LEU A 19 6.94 6.19 7.21
CA LEU A 19 5.53 5.93 6.93
C LEU A 19 5.22 4.49 7.34
N VAL A 20 4.52 4.28 8.45
CA VAL A 20 4.18 2.90 8.85
C VAL A 20 3.04 2.35 7.97
N GLU A 21 2.90 1.03 7.93
CA GLU A 21 1.92 0.37 7.04
C GLU A 21 0.47 0.81 7.29
N ALA A 22 0.10 1.01 8.56
CA ALA A 22 -1.23 1.48 8.94
C ALA A 22 -1.52 2.89 8.38
N GLU A 23 -0.59 3.83 8.57
CA GLU A 23 -0.69 5.19 8.02
C GLU A 23 -0.74 5.18 6.49
N PHE A 24 0.03 4.31 5.84
CA PHE A 24 -0.03 4.17 4.39
C PHE A 24 -1.40 3.69 3.93
N LEU A 25 -1.98 2.69 4.62
CA LEU A 25 -3.32 2.21 4.33
C LEU A 25 -4.39 3.28 4.58
N GLU A 26 -4.29 4.07 5.64
CA GLU A 26 -5.17 5.23 5.89
C GLU A 26 -5.07 6.25 4.77
N LEU A 27 -3.86 6.59 4.32
CA LEU A 27 -3.64 7.50 3.20
C LEU A 27 -4.28 6.98 1.90
N LEU A 28 -4.17 5.67 1.63
CA LEU A 28 -4.82 5.04 0.47
C LEU A 28 -6.34 5.08 0.57
N GLN A 29 -6.91 4.93 1.77
CA GLN A 29 -8.35 5.09 1.99
C GLN A 29 -8.80 6.53 1.75
N GLN A 30 -8.09 7.53 2.28
CA GLN A 30 -8.39 8.94 2.03
C GLN A 30 -8.31 9.27 0.52
N ALA A 31 -7.28 8.78 -0.16
CA ALA A 31 -7.14 8.96 -1.61
C ALA A 31 -8.26 8.29 -2.42
N ALA A 32 -8.87 7.21 -1.91
CA ALA A 32 -10.05 6.59 -2.51
C ALA A 32 -11.32 7.43 -2.31
N LEU A 33 -11.51 7.96 -1.09
CA LEU A 33 -12.59 8.87 -0.77
C LEU A 33 -12.54 10.14 -1.63
N ASP A 34 -11.36 10.76 -1.76
CA ASP A 34 -11.12 11.95 -2.60
C ASP A 34 -11.31 11.68 -4.10
N ALA A 35 -11.28 10.42 -4.51
CA ALA A 35 -11.55 9.98 -5.88
C ALA A 35 -13.00 9.51 -6.07
N HIS A 36 -13.83 9.53 -5.01
CA HIS A 36 -15.18 8.96 -5.00
C HIS A 36 -15.20 7.51 -5.50
N ARG A 37 -14.27 6.70 -5.02
CA ARG A 37 -14.15 5.27 -5.36
C ARG A 37 -14.12 4.42 -4.10
N TYR A 38 -14.69 3.23 -4.21
CA TYR A 38 -14.42 2.15 -3.28
C TYR A 38 -13.23 1.34 -3.79
N VAL A 39 -12.42 0.83 -2.88
CA VAL A 39 -11.29 -0.03 -3.22
C VAL A 39 -11.29 -1.29 -2.38
N GLN A 40 -10.94 -2.39 -3.02
CA GLN A 40 -10.71 -3.68 -2.38
C GLN A 40 -9.21 -3.94 -2.31
N ILE A 41 -8.70 -4.35 -1.15
CA ILE A 41 -7.33 -4.86 -1.03
C ILE A 41 -7.28 -6.25 -1.63
N VAL A 42 -6.53 -6.41 -2.72
CA VAL A 42 -6.28 -7.69 -3.38
C VAL A 42 -5.10 -8.39 -2.72
N GLU A 43 -4.04 -7.64 -2.45
CA GLU A 43 -2.84 -8.18 -1.84
C GLU A 43 -2.07 -7.12 -1.05
N ARG A 44 -1.41 -7.55 0.02
CA ARG A 44 -0.39 -6.79 0.73
C ARG A 44 0.95 -7.49 0.53
N ARG A 45 1.94 -6.74 0.06
CA ARG A 45 3.32 -7.22 -0.11
C ARG A 45 4.29 -6.33 0.66
N SER A 46 5.46 -6.88 0.90
CA SER A 46 6.59 -6.19 1.51
C SER A 46 7.87 -6.52 0.72
N GLN A 47 9.01 -6.15 1.27
CA GLN A 47 10.34 -6.51 0.79
C GLN A 47 10.51 -8.01 0.53
N ALA A 48 11.27 -8.33 -0.52
CA ALA A 48 11.52 -9.71 -0.94
C ALA A 48 12.47 -10.44 0.04
N HIS A 49 12.60 -11.76 -0.13
CA HIS A 49 13.36 -12.61 0.81
C HIS A 49 14.86 -12.27 0.88
N ASP A 50 15.42 -11.65 -0.15
CA ASP A 50 16.80 -11.14 -0.18
C ASP A 50 16.97 -9.85 0.65
N HIS A 51 15.88 -9.29 1.18
CA HIS A 51 15.82 -8.10 2.03
C HIS A 51 15.08 -8.43 3.34
N PRO A 52 15.68 -9.20 4.27
CA PRO A 52 14.99 -9.64 5.47
C PRO A 52 14.63 -8.48 6.41
N VAL A 53 13.46 -8.58 7.04
CA VAL A 53 13.06 -7.72 8.16
C VAL A 53 13.55 -8.37 9.46
N LEU A 54 14.30 -7.62 10.27
CA LEU A 54 14.79 -8.07 11.55
C LEU A 54 13.77 -7.76 12.65
N SER A 55 13.38 -8.76 13.43
CA SER A 55 12.45 -8.58 14.55
C SER A 55 12.95 -7.64 15.64
N SER A 56 14.28 -7.50 15.78
CA SER A 56 14.93 -6.61 16.74
C SER A 56 15.18 -5.20 16.21
N MET A 57 14.92 -4.94 14.91
CA MET A 57 15.23 -3.66 14.26
C MET A 57 14.09 -3.29 13.29
N PRO A 58 12.99 -2.69 13.80
CA PRO A 58 11.81 -2.34 13.00
C PRO A 58 12.12 -1.38 11.84
N GLU A 59 13.22 -0.63 11.91
CA GLU A 59 13.78 0.21 10.84
C GLU A 59 14.02 -0.56 9.54
N THR A 60 14.24 -1.87 9.62
CA THR A 60 14.40 -2.74 8.45
C THR A 60 13.11 -3.00 7.69
N HIS A 61 11.94 -2.76 8.30
CA HIS A 61 10.64 -2.91 7.66
C HIS A 61 10.21 -1.60 6.99
N TYR A 62 10.85 -1.27 5.88
CA TYR A 62 10.64 0.03 5.22
C TYR A 62 9.77 -0.05 3.98
N LEU A 63 9.67 -1.19 3.30
CA LEU A 63 8.88 -1.32 2.06
C LEU A 63 7.46 -1.81 2.35
N LYS A 64 6.47 -1.03 1.96
CA LYS A 64 5.06 -1.44 1.95
C LYS A 64 4.54 -1.39 0.53
N CYS A 65 3.78 -2.40 0.13
CA CYS A 65 3.16 -2.46 -1.19
C CYS A 65 1.71 -2.95 -1.08
N PHE A 66 0.79 -2.20 -1.65
CA PHE A 66 -0.62 -2.57 -1.74
C PHE A 66 -1.03 -2.76 -3.20
N ILE A 67 -1.69 -3.88 -3.46
CA ILE A 67 -2.39 -4.14 -4.71
C ILE A 67 -3.87 -3.95 -4.43
N LEU A 68 -4.47 -2.95 -5.04
CA LEU A 68 -5.86 -2.56 -4.83
C LEU A 68 -6.66 -2.73 -6.13
N ARG A 69 -7.92 -3.13 -6.01
CA ARG A 69 -8.90 -3.09 -7.09
C ARG A 69 -9.88 -1.96 -6.85
N VAL A 70 -10.07 -1.09 -7.83
CA VAL A 70 -11.14 -0.09 -7.83
C VAL A 70 -12.45 -0.79 -8.13
N LEU A 71 -13.47 -0.59 -7.29
CA LEU A 71 -14.81 -1.10 -7.49
C LEU A 71 -15.66 -0.12 -8.30
#